data_AF-A0AAE0PXS2-F1
#
_entry.id   AF-A0AAE0PXS2-F1
#
_cell.length_a   1.000
_cell.length_b   1.000
_cell.length_c   1.000
_cell.angle_alpha   90.00
_cell.angle_beta   90.00
_cell.angle_gamma   90.00
#
_symmetry.space_group_name_H-M   'P 1'
#
loop_
_entity.id
_entity.type
_entity.pdbx_description
1 polymer ?
#
loop_
_entity_poly.entity_id
_entity_poly.type
_entity_poly.pdbx_seq_one_letter_code
_entity_poly.pdbx_strand_id
1 'polypeptide(L)' 'MAVDVKRYVQGCRECAMSKSPRHLLAGKLLPLPVPNRPWSHLGIDFIVDLPASEG' A
#
# COMPACT_ATOMS: atom_id res chain seq x y z
N MET A 1 32.86 9.38 7.69
CA MET A 1 32.23 10.13 6.56
C MET A 1 31.05 9.38 5.95
N ALA A 2 31.24 8.32 5.16
CA ALA A 2 30.09 7.64 4.51
C ALA A 2 29.04 7.10 5.49
N VAL A 3 29.49 6.61 6.66
CA VAL A 3 28.62 6.14 7.74
C VAL A 3 27.77 7.27 8.32
N ASP A 4 28.37 8.44 8.54
CA ASP A 4 27.71 9.62 9.13
C ASP A 4 26.69 10.21 8.16
N VAL A 5 27.04 10.29 6.87
CA VAL A 5 26.13 10.69 5.80
C VAL A 5 24.95 9.73 5.73
N LYS A 6 25.18 8.41 5.79
CA LYS A 6 24.11 7.41 5.80
C LYS A 6 23.20 7.59 7.02
N ARG A 7 23.77 7.79 8.21
CA ARG A 7 23.00 8.02 9.45
C ARG A 7 22.15 9.29 9.35
N TYR A 8 22.71 10.39 8.85
CA TYR A 8 21.99 11.63 8.64
C TYR A 8 20.83 11.46 7.64
N VAL A 9 21.11 10.87 6.48
CA VAL A 9 20.10 10.66 5.43
C VAL A 9 18.99 9.72 5.90
N GLN A 10 19.30 8.70 6.71
CA GLN A 10 18.31 7.81 7.31
C GLN A 10 17.38 8.51 8.32
N GLY A 11 17.86 9.56 9.01
CA GLY A 11 17.05 10.34 9.96
C GLY A 11 16.36 11.57 9.36
N CYS A 12 16.69 11.95 8.12
CA CYS A 12 16.15 13.14 7.48
C CYS A 12 14.73 12.90 6.94
N ARG A 13 13.73 13.61 7.51
CA ARG A 13 12.32 13.53 7.10
C ARG A 13 12.11 13.90 5.63
N GLU A 14 12.71 15.00 5.17
CA GLU A 14 12.55 15.49 3.79
C GLU A 14 13.09 14.49 2.78
N CYS A 15 14.25 13.89 3.07
CA CYS A 15 14.81 12.82 2.24
C CYS A 15 13.91 11.59 2.20
N ALA A 16 13.34 11.19 3.34
CA ALA A 16 12.44 10.03 3.42
C ALA A 16 11.13 10.23 2.65
N MET A 17 10.60 11.45 2.63
CA MET A 17 9.37 11.79 1.89
C MET A 17 9.61 11.97 0.38
N SER A 18 10.74 12.56 0.01
CA SER A 18 11.00 12.94 -1.40
C SER A 18 11.61 11.81 -2.22
N LYS A 19 12.35 10.88 -1.59
CA LYS A 19 13.03 9.79 -2.29
C LYS A 19 12.13 8.56 -2.31
N SER A 20 11.87 8.04 -3.50
CA SER A 20 11.22 6.74 -3.66
C SER A 20 12.07 5.65 -2.99
N PRO A 21 11.46 4.77 -2.18
CA PRO A 21 12.17 3.63 -1.61
C PRO A 21 12.71 2.72 -2.73
N ARG A 22 13.96 2.28 -2.59
CA ARG A 22 14.61 1.38 -3.55
C ARG A 22 14.70 -0.07 -3.06
N HIS A 23 14.04 -0.37 -1.94
CA HIS A 23 13.90 -1.73 -1.43
C HIS A 23 12.65 -2.40 -2.02
N LEU A 24 12.65 -3.72 -2.06
CA LEU A 24 11.47 -4.50 -2.42
C LEU A 24 10.36 -4.28 -1.40
N LEU A 25 9.10 -4.48 -1.81
CA LEU A 25 7.95 -4.48 -0.90
C LEU A 25 8.23 -5.38 0.31
N ALA A 26 7.67 -5.01 1.47
CA ALA A 26 7.95 -5.61 2.78
C ALA A 26 7.49 -7.08 2.95
N GLY A 27 7.23 -7.80 1.86
CA GLY A 27 6.81 -9.20 1.86
C GLY A 27 5.58 -9.44 1.00
N LYS A 28 5.02 -10.65 1.13
CA LYS A 28 3.77 -11.04 0.48
C LYS A 28 2.57 -10.45 1.22
N LEU A 29 1.53 -10.07 0.49
CA LEU A 29 0.23 -9.75 1.09
C LEU A 29 -0.29 -10.99 1.82
N LEU A 30 -0.73 -10.81 3.06
CA LEU A 30 -1.37 -11.87 3.84
C LEU A 30 -2.88 -11.88 3.50
N PRO A 31 -3.42 -12.99 2.98
CA PRO A 31 -4.84 -13.07 2.65
C PRO A 31 -5.69 -13.06 3.93
N LEU A 32 -6.94 -12.59 3.80
CA LEU A 32 -7.93 -12.74 4.86
C LEU A 32 -8.26 -14.22 5.09
N PRO A 33 -8.58 -14.62 6.33
CA PRO A 33 -8.99 -15.99 6.62
C PRO A 33 -10.26 -16.36 5.84
N VAL A 34 -10.40 -17.65 5.52
CA VAL A 34 -11.58 -18.17 4.82
C VAL A 34 -12.83 -18.00 5.70
N PRO A 35 -13.93 -17.43 5.17
CA PRO A 35 -15.19 -17.32 5.90
C PRO A 35 -15.80 -18.69 6.24
N ASN A 36 -16.25 -18.88 7.48
CA ASN A 36 -16.77 -20.18 7.98
C ASN A 36 -18.26 -20.41 7.75
N ARG A 37 -19.01 -19.40 7.30
CA ARG A 37 -20.44 -19.50 7.00
C ARG A 37 -20.83 -18.57 5.85
N PRO A 38 -21.89 -18.89 5.08
CA PRO A 38 -22.41 -18.00 4.05
C PRO A 38 -22.67 -16.60 4.59
N TRP A 39 -22.38 -15.58 3.78
CA TRP A 39 -22.66 -14.17 4.08
C TRP A 39 -21.97 -13.59 5.34
N SER A 40 -20.95 -14.27 5.89
CA SER A 40 -20.24 -13.74 7.07
C SER A 40 -19.25 -12.62 6.78
N HIS A 41 -18.72 -12.58 5.55
CA HIS A 41 -17.78 -11.57 5.09
C HIS A 41 -18.21 -11.15 3.69
N LEU A 42 -18.33 -9.84 3.47
CA LEU A 42 -18.74 -9.26 2.20
C LEU A 42 -17.73 -8.17 1.82
N GLY A 43 -17.11 -8.33 0.65
CA GLY A 43 -16.34 -7.28 0.01
C GLY A 43 -17.25 -6.52 -0.95
N ILE A 44 -17.20 -5.19 -0.90
CA ILE A 44 -17.93 -4.32 -1.82
C ILE A 44 -16.89 -3.39 -2.45
N ASP A 45 -16.94 -3.26 -3.77
CA ASP A 45 -16.14 -2.30 -4.52
C ASP A 45 -17.06 -1.57 -5.51
N PHE A 46 -16.74 -0.31 -5.79
CA PHE A 46 -17.53 0.56 -6.65
C PHE A 46 -16.73 0.91 -7.90
N ILE A 47 -17.28 0.56 -9.06
CA ILE A 47 -16.74 1.03 -10.34
C ILE A 47 -17.29 2.44 -10.58
N VAL A 48 -16.39 3.41 -10.73
CA VAL A 48 -16.70 4.79 -11.08
C VAL A 48 -16.41 5.06 -12.56
N ASP A 49 -16.77 6.25 -13.04
CA ASP A 49 -16.54 6.71 -14.42
C ASP A 49 -17.18 5.84 -15.51
N LEU A 50 -18.35 5.26 -15.20
CA LEU A 50 -19.17 4.57 -16.19
C LEU A 50 -19.85 5.58 -17.13
N PRO A 51 -20.03 5.24 -18.42
CA PRO A 51 -20.83 6.07 -19.33
C PRO A 51 -22.27 6.18 -18.81
N ALA A 52 -22.94 7.28 -19.16
CA ALA A 52 -24.35 7.47 -18.83
C ALA A 52 -25.20 6.35 -19.44
N SER A 53 -26.14 5.81 -18.65
CA SER A 53 -27.10 4.80 -19.09
C SER A 53 -28.48 5.45 -19.26
N GLU A 54 -29.19 5.07 -20.33
CA GLU A 54 -30.55 5.55 -20.64
C GLU A 54 -31.66 4.71 -19.96
N GLY A 55 -31.29 3.73 -19.13
CA GLY A 55 -32.24 2.85 -18.43
C GLY A 55 -32.48 1.53 -19.16
#